data_AF-A0A1Q7JV03-F1
#
_entry.id   AF-A0A1Q7JV03-F1
#
_cell.length_a   1.000
_cell.length_b   1.000
_cell.length_c   1.000
_cell.angle_alpha   90.00
_cell.angle_beta   90.00
_cell.angle_gamma   90.00
#
_symmetry.space_group_name_H-M   'P 1'
#
loop_
_entity.id
_entity.type
_entity.pdbx_description
1 polymer ?
#
loop_
_entity_poly.entity_id
_entity_poly.type
_entity_poly.pdbx_seq_one_letter_code
_entity_poly.pdbx_strand_id
1 'polypeptide(L)'
;MDGSGKVVTNVVIVVDNDRITSVGTGAPPAGAEVIDLSRYTIIPGMIDVHTHMTYFWDHAPGTRPLGQPRRPAGVTTVLAAENARRTLETGVTTIRDLGASNEVDYAMRDLINMGRMVGPRMFVAGQGLSAGRNAPVDPETFRQQAEARIAAGSDWVKVFGSRGSYQSVDTTQTVPFETMKAVVDAAHAKGHRVAIHSYGPSGVKDAVRAGADSVEHGIDLDDETIAEMVKRGTVWVPTIDHNRYYVDVKDEFGFAPETIPPLREYIEKNLASTRRAFKAGVKIAMGSDAVYSMFGQNTRELGWFVKAGMTPAQALASATTIPAALVGHDQDLGAIASGYFADIVAVDGDPLADVNILINRVVWVMKGGRVVVDATEKSVRETVEQFLLHLGDHQFDAVASELTPNALVIVTRQRDGAWTNSYQTGEEWLAAMKKNPNPVTFREPIANVKVTIDNSQLAYVRADFKVVRDGQAQSEGVDQFTLVREPSGWKIAVVAYTSLPIAR
;
A
#
# COMPACT_ATOMS: atom_id res chain seq x y z
N MET A 1 8.76 -16.34 4.93
CA MET A 1 10.07 -15.76 4.58
C MET A 1 10.40 -14.74 5.64
N ASP A 2 11.62 -14.72 6.16
CA ASP A 2 11.98 -13.90 7.33
C ASP A 2 12.50 -12.50 7.01
N GLY A 3 12.67 -12.14 5.73
CA GLY A 3 13.23 -10.86 5.29
C GLY A 3 14.71 -10.92 4.87
N SER A 4 15.45 -11.96 5.27
CA SER A 4 16.83 -12.18 4.82
C SER A 4 16.92 -13.12 3.61
N GLY A 5 15.78 -13.50 3.03
CA GLY A 5 15.67 -14.50 1.97
C GLY A 5 15.56 -15.94 2.46
N LYS A 6 15.55 -16.19 3.78
CA LYS A 6 15.33 -17.53 4.32
C LYS A 6 13.84 -17.87 4.31
N VAL A 7 13.53 -19.08 3.85
CA VAL A 7 12.18 -19.64 3.83
C VAL A 7 12.07 -20.71 4.90
N VAL A 8 11.00 -20.66 5.68
CA VAL A 8 10.63 -21.67 6.68
C VAL A 8 9.18 -22.05 6.42
N THR A 9 8.88 -23.34 6.43
CA THR A 9 7.54 -23.89 6.21
C THR A 9 6.88 -24.25 7.52
N ASN A 10 5.53 -24.23 7.56
CA ASN A 10 4.73 -24.61 8.73
C ASN A 10 5.15 -23.88 10.02
N VAL A 11 5.29 -22.57 9.91
CA VAL A 11 5.73 -21.71 11.01
C VAL A 11 4.54 -21.24 11.85
N VAL A 12 4.75 -21.17 13.16
CA VAL A 12 3.92 -20.44 14.11
C VAL A 12 4.67 -19.17 14.49
N ILE A 13 3.99 -18.03 14.32
CA ILE A 13 4.47 -16.71 14.73
C ILE A 13 3.58 -16.28 15.89
N VAL A 14 4.18 -16.06 17.06
CA VAL A 14 3.44 -15.58 18.24
C VAL A 14 3.63 -14.07 18.33
N VAL A 15 2.51 -13.36 18.36
CA VAL A 15 2.45 -11.91 18.53
C VAL A 15 1.86 -11.60 19.89
N ASP A 16 2.47 -10.67 20.60
CA ASP A 16 1.93 -10.07 21.82
C ASP A 16 2.00 -8.55 21.68
N ASN A 17 0.85 -7.88 21.84
CA ASN A 17 0.67 -6.47 21.54
C ASN A 17 1.21 -6.12 20.14
N ASP A 18 2.22 -5.26 20.06
CA ASP A 18 2.81 -4.78 18.81
C ASP A 18 4.08 -5.54 18.39
N ARG A 19 4.45 -6.62 19.09
CA ARG A 19 5.73 -7.34 18.90
C ARG A 19 5.56 -8.81 18.59
N ILE A 20 6.48 -9.33 17.79
CA ILE A 20 6.68 -10.77 17.61
C ILE A 20 7.48 -11.28 18.81
N THR A 21 6.91 -12.22 19.58
CA THR A 21 7.58 -12.79 20.76
C THR A 21 8.32 -14.07 20.42
N SER A 22 7.81 -14.87 19.47
CA SER A 22 8.51 -16.06 19.00
C SER A 22 8.15 -16.44 17.56
N VAL A 23 9.09 -17.12 16.90
CA VAL A 23 8.94 -17.67 15.54
C VAL A 23 9.50 -19.08 15.58
N GLY A 24 8.69 -20.09 15.26
CA GLY A 24 9.13 -21.47 15.35
C GLY A 24 8.15 -22.46 14.73
N THR A 25 8.41 -23.75 14.91
CA THR A 25 7.48 -24.82 14.53
C THR A 25 6.86 -25.39 15.80
N GLY A 26 5.57 -25.73 15.78
CA GLY A 26 4.88 -26.25 16.96
C GLY A 26 3.39 -25.93 16.96
N ALA A 27 2.74 -26.18 18.09
CA ALA A 27 1.35 -25.78 18.30
C ALA A 27 1.28 -24.32 18.78
N PRO A 28 0.23 -23.56 18.41
CA PRO A 28 -0.04 -22.25 19.00
C PRO A 28 -0.15 -22.33 20.54
N PRO A 29 0.26 -21.29 21.28
CA PRO A 29 0.08 -21.24 22.72
C PRO A 29 -1.39 -21.43 23.13
N ALA A 30 -1.63 -22.14 24.24
CA ALA A 30 -2.98 -22.37 24.74
C ALA A 30 -3.69 -21.05 25.08
N GLY A 31 -4.92 -20.87 24.59
CA GLY A 31 -5.73 -19.67 24.81
C GLY A 31 -5.39 -18.47 23.92
N ALA A 32 -4.39 -18.59 23.03
CA ALA A 32 -4.12 -17.57 22.03
C ALA A 32 -5.22 -17.54 20.95
N GLU A 33 -5.53 -16.35 20.44
CA GLU A 33 -6.28 -16.22 19.19
C GLU A 33 -5.45 -16.79 18.04
N VAL A 34 -6.06 -17.66 17.23
CA VAL A 34 -5.38 -18.32 16.11
C VAL A 34 -5.85 -17.69 14.80
N ILE A 35 -4.93 -17.05 14.11
CA ILE A 35 -5.10 -16.59 12.73
C ILE A 35 -4.43 -17.62 11.81
N ASP A 36 -5.25 -18.42 11.13
CA ASP A 36 -4.74 -19.43 10.20
C ASP A 36 -4.45 -18.81 8.83
N LEU A 37 -3.16 -18.72 8.52
CA LEU A 37 -2.64 -18.28 7.22
C LEU A 37 -1.82 -19.38 6.54
N SER A 38 -2.02 -20.65 6.92
CA SER A 38 -1.22 -21.80 6.45
C SER A 38 -1.21 -22.01 4.94
N ARG A 39 -2.22 -21.48 4.23
CA ARG A 39 -2.31 -21.48 2.76
C ARG A 39 -1.41 -20.45 2.09
N TYR A 40 -0.98 -19.41 2.81
CA TYR A 40 -0.32 -18.23 2.22
C TYR A 40 1.17 -18.21 2.50
N THR A 41 1.91 -17.48 1.67
CA THR A 41 3.29 -17.14 1.98
C THR A 41 3.32 -15.90 2.86
N ILE A 42 4.01 -16.01 4.00
CA ILE A 42 4.21 -14.88 4.90
C ILE A 42 5.54 -14.18 4.60
N ILE A 43 5.53 -12.85 4.54
CA ILE A 43 6.72 -11.99 4.43
C ILE A 43 6.66 -10.87 5.49
N PRO A 44 7.80 -10.24 5.86
CA PRO A 44 7.76 -9.05 6.70
C PRO A 44 6.99 -7.92 6.00
N GLY A 45 6.40 -7.03 6.79
CA GLY A 45 5.86 -5.77 6.28
C GLY A 45 6.89 -5.02 5.45
N MET A 46 6.48 -4.61 4.25
CA MET A 46 7.35 -3.91 3.31
C MET A 46 7.51 -2.42 3.69
N ILE A 47 8.59 -1.82 3.23
CA ILE A 47 9.00 -0.45 3.53
C ILE A 47 9.27 0.29 2.23
N ASP A 48 8.54 1.38 2.00
CA ASP A 48 8.69 2.27 0.85
C ASP A 48 9.40 3.56 1.29
N VAL A 49 10.63 3.78 0.85
CA VAL A 49 11.45 4.91 1.34
C VAL A 49 11.30 6.19 0.52
N HIS A 50 10.33 6.26 -0.39
CA HIS A 50 10.07 7.47 -1.16
C HIS A 50 8.59 7.63 -1.49
N THR A 51 7.85 8.35 -0.64
CA THR A 51 6.45 8.71 -0.89
C THR A 51 6.20 10.20 -0.71
N HIS A 52 5.03 10.65 -1.18
CA HIS A 52 4.48 11.98 -0.96
C HIS A 52 3.00 11.88 -0.53
N MET A 53 2.76 11.31 0.64
CA MET A 53 1.49 10.86 1.20
C MET A 53 0.39 11.94 1.17
N THR A 54 0.78 13.19 1.37
CA THR A 54 -0.15 14.33 1.49
C THR A 54 -0.66 14.87 0.15
N TYR A 55 -0.10 14.41 -0.96
CA TYR A 55 -0.54 14.78 -2.31
C TYR A 55 -1.75 13.93 -2.68
N PHE A 56 -2.94 14.53 -2.57
CA PHE A 56 -4.22 13.85 -2.81
C PHE A 56 -4.87 14.32 -4.12
N TRP A 57 -5.50 13.38 -4.83
CA TRP A 57 -6.35 13.65 -5.99
C TRP A 57 -7.78 13.17 -5.73
N ASP A 58 -8.75 14.07 -5.87
CA ASP A 58 -10.17 13.78 -5.62
C ASP A 58 -10.85 12.91 -6.68
N HIS A 59 -10.22 12.71 -7.84
CA HIS A 59 -10.77 11.97 -8.98
C HIS A 59 -12.18 12.43 -9.41
N ALA A 60 -12.57 13.67 -9.08
CA ALA A 60 -13.89 14.17 -9.46
C ALA A 60 -13.94 14.40 -10.99
N PRO A 61 -15.09 14.18 -11.66
CA PRO A 61 -15.19 14.37 -13.11
C PRO A 61 -14.69 15.74 -13.56
N GLY A 62 -13.77 15.76 -14.53
CA GLY A 62 -13.18 16.99 -15.06
C GLY A 62 -12.04 17.60 -14.23
N THR A 63 -11.69 17.00 -13.09
CA THR A 63 -10.48 17.39 -12.34
C THR A 63 -9.25 16.70 -12.89
N ARG A 64 -8.10 17.33 -12.67
CA ARG A 64 -6.79 16.73 -12.86
C ARG A 64 -6.05 16.78 -11.53
N PRO A 65 -5.05 15.92 -11.30
CA PRO A 65 -4.20 16.02 -10.12
C PRO A 65 -3.66 17.44 -9.92
N LEU A 66 -3.32 18.07 -11.05
CA LEU A 66 -2.79 19.43 -11.13
C LEU A 66 -3.92 20.43 -11.34
N GLY A 67 -3.88 21.52 -10.58
CA GLY A 67 -4.91 22.54 -10.62
C GLY A 67 -6.03 22.35 -9.59
N GLN A 68 -5.95 21.32 -8.75
CA GLN A 68 -6.79 21.24 -7.56
C GLN A 68 -6.55 22.46 -6.66
N PRO A 69 -7.60 23.05 -6.06
CA PRO A 69 -7.45 24.17 -5.16
C PRO A 69 -6.62 23.77 -3.95
N ARG A 70 -5.82 24.72 -3.42
CA ARG A 70 -5.11 24.49 -2.15
C ARG A 70 -6.13 24.23 -1.05
N ARG A 71 -5.92 23.14 -0.31
CA ARG A 71 -6.77 22.73 0.82
C ARG A 71 -6.09 23.12 2.14
N PRO A 72 -6.86 23.49 3.18
CA PRO A 72 -6.33 23.65 4.52
C PRO A 72 -5.69 22.36 5.03
N ALA A 73 -4.67 22.47 5.88
CA ALA A 73 -3.91 21.32 6.40
C ALA A 73 -4.79 20.22 7.00
N GLY A 74 -5.80 20.58 7.80
CA GLY A 74 -6.74 19.62 8.39
C GLY A 74 -7.56 18.86 7.35
N VAL A 75 -7.97 19.51 6.26
CA VAL A 75 -8.70 18.83 5.16
C VAL A 75 -7.76 17.87 4.43
N THR A 76 -6.54 18.30 4.11
CA THR A 76 -5.53 17.43 3.47
C THR A 76 -5.22 16.21 4.32
N THR A 77 -5.14 16.36 5.65
CA THR A 77 -4.90 15.26 6.60
C THR A 77 -5.97 14.16 6.48
N VAL A 78 -7.24 14.56 6.42
CA VAL A 78 -8.37 13.62 6.31
C VAL A 78 -8.38 12.92 4.95
N LEU A 79 -8.16 13.67 3.86
CA LEU A 79 -8.18 13.10 2.51
C LEU A 79 -7.00 12.15 2.26
N ALA A 80 -5.80 12.50 2.75
CA ALA A 80 -4.60 11.69 2.62
C ALA A 80 -4.67 10.36 3.41
N ALA A 81 -5.64 10.18 4.32
CA ALA A 81 -5.89 8.89 4.96
C ALA A 81 -6.23 7.80 3.93
N GLU A 82 -6.82 8.16 2.79
CA GLU A 82 -7.05 7.21 1.70
C GLU A 82 -5.72 6.69 1.11
N ASN A 83 -4.75 7.58 0.88
CA ASN A 83 -3.42 7.21 0.38
C ASN A 83 -2.72 6.26 1.36
N ALA A 84 -2.84 6.53 2.66
CA ALA A 84 -2.27 5.70 3.72
C ALA A 84 -2.90 4.30 3.74
N ARG A 85 -4.24 4.22 3.60
CA ARG A 85 -4.96 2.94 3.49
C ARG A 85 -4.53 2.15 2.25
N ARG A 86 -4.55 2.77 1.06
CA ARG A 86 -4.15 2.12 -0.20
C ARG A 86 -2.70 1.62 -0.15
N THR A 87 -1.81 2.32 0.56
CA THR A 87 -0.43 1.88 0.79
C THR A 87 -0.40 0.59 1.63
N LEU A 88 -1.14 0.53 2.74
CA LEU A 88 -1.24 -0.69 3.57
C LEU A 88 -1.76 -1.88 2.78
N GLU A 89 -2.69 -1.69 1.86
CA GLU A 89 -3.25 -2.75 1.00
C GLU A 89 -2.22 -3.42 0.09
N THR A 90 -1.08 -2.76 -0.17
CA THR A 90 0.04 -3.36 -0.89
C THR A 90 0.99 -4.14 0.00
N GLY A 91 0.73 -4.24 1.31
CA GLY A 91 1.64 -4.83 2.29
C GLY A 91 2.77 -3.90 2.74
N VAL A 92 2.74 -2.63 2.33
CA VAL A 92 3.68 -1.60 2.82
C VAL A 92 3.19 -1.08 4.16
N THR A 93 3.90 -1.45 5.22
CA THR A 93 3.54 -1.14 6.63
C THR A 93 4.34 0.03 7.20
N THR A 94 5.42 0.42 6.52
CA THR A 94 6.27 1.56 6.89
C THR A 94 6.62 2.37 5.64
N ILE A 95 6.67 3.69 5.76
CA ILE A 95 7.09 4.58 4.69
C ILE A 95 8.09 5.64 5.17
N ARG A 96 8.88 6.18 4.24
CA ARG A 96 9.57 7.47 4.40
C ARG A 96 8.95 8.51 3.48
N ASP A 97 8.25 9.47 4.07
CA ASP A 97 7.58 10.55 3.35
C ASP A 97 8.55 11.72 3.13
N LEU A 98 8.88 12.00 1.87
CA LEU A 98 9.96 12.91 1.49
C LEU A 98 9.46 14.26 0.97
N GLY A 99 8.23 14.64 1.28
CA GLY A 99 7.77 15.98 0.97
C GLY A 99 6.29 16.18 1.27
N ALA A 100 6.02 17.15 2.14
CA ALA A 100 4.68 17.64 2.42
C ALA A 100 4.68 19.16 2.57
N SER A 101 3.49 19.76 2.53
CA SER A 101 3.28 21.17 2.86
C SER A 101 2.59 21.30 4.21
N ASN A 102 2.90 22.37 4.94
CA ASN A 102 2.26 22.71 6.22
C ASN A 102 2.31 21.57 7.27
N GLU A 103 3.36 20.73 7.23
CA GLU A 103 3.61 19.70 8.25
C GLU A 103 2.45 18.69 8.41
N VAL A 104 1.67 18.50 7.34
CA VAL A 104 0.54 17.56 7.32
C VAL A 104 1.03 16.12 7.52
N ASP A 105 2.19 15.78 6.98
CA ASP A 105 2.85 14.50 7.20
C ASP A 105 3.20 14.28 8.69
N TYR A 106 3.62 15.32 9.41
CA TYR A 106 3.89 15.23 10.86
C TYR A 106 2.60 14.90 11.61
N ALA A 107 1.52 15.63 11.31
CA ALA A 107 0.21 15.37 11.90
C ALA A 107 -0.29 13.95 11.61
N MET A 108 -0.12 13.46 10.37
CA MET A 108 -0.47 12.08 10.01
C MET A 108 0.36 11.05 10.77
N ARG A 109 1.69 11.20 10.81
CA ARG A 109 2.59 10.33 11.60
C ARG A 109 2.13 10.25 13.04
N ASP A 110 1.89 11.40 13.67
CA ASP A 110 1.55 11.46 15.09
C ASP A 110 0.16 10.85 15.35
N LEU A 111 -0.84 11.11 14.49
CA LEU A 111 -2.16 10.47 14.56
C LEU A 111 -2.09 8.95 14.40
N ILE A 112 -1.23 8.46 13.50
CA ILE A 112 -1.00 7.03 13.30
C ILE A 112 -0.33 6.42 14.54
N ASN A 113 0.69 7.06 15.08
CA ASN A 113 1.39 6.62 16.30
C ASN A 113 0.46 6.62 17.52
N MET A 114 -0.49 7.56 17.61
CA MET A 114 -1.53 7.60 18.64
C MET A 114 -2.67 6.59 18.40
N GLY A 115 -2.66 5.86 17.28
CA GLY A 115 -3.74 4.94 16.89
C GLY A 115 -5.08 5.66 16.62
N ARG A 116 -5.03 6.95 16.24
CA ARG A 116 -6.19 7.78 15.86
C ARG A 116 -6.41 7.83 14.34
N MET A 117 -5.43 7.36 13.57
CA MET A 117 -5.51 7.18 12.13
C MET A 117 -4.93 5.81 11.76
N VAL A 118 -5.56 5.11 10.82
CA VAL A 118 -5.02 3.88 10.24
C VAL A 118 -4.06 4.27 9.11
N GLY A 119 -2.83 3.76 9.18
CA GLY A 119 -1.80 4.04 8.17
C GLY A 119 -0.48 3.34 8.49
N PRO A 120 0.46 3.34 7.50
CA PRO A 120 1.80 2.82 7.71
C PRO A 120 2.53 3.65 8.77
N ARG A 121 3.53 3.07 9.43
CA ARG A 121 4.48 3.84 10.23
C ARG A 121 5.20 4.85 9.31
N MET A 122 5.26 6.11 9.70
CA MET A 122 5.82 7.17 8.85
C MET A 122 7.11 7.72 9.45
N PHE A 123 8.16 7.81 8.61
CA PHE A 123 9.33 8.67 8.83
C PHE A 123 9.18 9.89 7.93
N VAL A 124 9.07 11.08 8.50
CA VAL A 124 8.63 12.26 7.76
C VAL A 124 9.75 13.29 7.58
N ALA A 125 9.78 13.96 6.42
CA ALA A 125 10.75 15.00 6.10
C ALA A 125 10.16 16.42 6.12
N GLY A 126 8.83 16.54 6.16
CA GLY A 126 8.14 17.82 6.10
C GLY A 126 8.32 18.46 4.73
N GLN A 127 8.36 19.79 4.72
CA GLN A 127 8.66 20.51 3.50
C GLN A 127 10.16 20.47 3.21
N GLY A 128 10.53 19.78 2.13
CA GLY A 128 11.91 19.68 1.68
C GLY A 128 12.52 21.02 1.26
N LEU A 129 13.84 21.10 1.36
CA LEU A 129 14.64 22.28 1.05
C LEU A 129 14.84 22.37 -0.45
N SER A 130 14.54 23.52 -1.04
CA SER A 130 14.61 23.71 -2.50
C SER A 130 15.12 25.11 -2.83
N ALA A 131 15.85 25.21 -3.94
CA ALA A 131 16.24 26.50 -4.47
C ALA A 131 15.00 27.23 -5.01
N GLY A 132 14.71 28.42 -4.47
CA GLY A 132 13.67 29.28 -5.01
C GLY A 132 14.01 29.73 -6.44
N ARG A 133 12.97 29.99 -7.26
CA ARG A 133 13.18 30.52 -8.62
C ARG A 133 13.84 31.89 -8.51
N ASN A 134 15.09 32.00 -9.00
CA ASN A 134 15.94 33.20 -8.90
C ASN A 134 16.32 33.63 -7.46
N ALA A 135 16.24 32.73 -6.49
CA ALA A 135 16.75 32.99 -5.15
C ALA A 135 18.23 32.60 -5.06
N PRO A 136 19.07 33.34 -4.30
CA PRO A 136 20.40 32.86 -3.93
C PRO A 136 20.32 31.50 -3.25
N VAL A 137 21.28 30.63 -3.56
CA VAL A 137 21.41 29.32 -2.92
C VAL A 137 22.64 29.35 -2.04
N ASP A 138 22.49 29.89 -0.84
CA ASP A 138 23.58 30.02 0.12
C ASP A 138 23.58 28.87 1.15
N PRO A 139 24.77 28.34 1.51
CA PRO A 139 24.90 27.24 2.47
C PRO A 139 24.27 27.52 3.83
N GLU A 140 24.39 28.75 4.34
CA GLU A 140 23.96 29.11 5.68
C GLU A 140 22.43 29.12 5.83
N THR A 141 21.71 29.67 4.85
CA THR A 141 20.25 29.64 4.84
C THR A 141 19.71 28.21 4.77
N PHE A 142 20.29 27.37 3.90
CA PHE A 142 19.87 25.97 3.80
C PHE A 142 20.18 25.19 5.08
N ARG A 143 21.33 25.45 5.71
CA ARG A 143 21.68 24.91 7.03
C ARG A 143 20.62 25.27 8.07
N GLN A 144 20.27 26.55 8.19
CA GLN A 144 19.25 27.04 9.13
C GLN A 144 17.86 26.43 8.85
N GLN A 145 17.48 26.28 7.58
CA GLN A 145 16.24 25.62 7.22
C GLN A 145 16.22 24.14 7.62
N ALA A 146 17.32 23.40 7.40
CA ALA A 146 17.44 22.02 7.84
C ALA A 146 17.28 21.91 9.36
N GLU A 147 17.96 22.77 10.11
CA GLU A 147 17.85 22.84 11.56
C GLU A 147 16.45 23.18 12.05
N ALA A 148 15.75 24.08 11.35
CA ALA A 148 14.37 24.43 11.67
C ALA A 148 13.42 23.25 11.43
N ARG A 149 13.61 22.46 10.35
CA ARG A 149 12.81 21.25 10.11
C ARG A 149 13.03 20.20 11.19
N ILE A 150 14.28 19.98 11.59
CA ILE A 150 14.63 19.10 12.69
C ILE A 150 13.97 19.58 13.99
N ALA A 151 14.05 20.87 14.30
CA ALA A 151 13.43 21.45 15.50
C ALA A 151 11.89 21.35 15.48
N ALA A 152 11.26 21.34 14.30
CA ALA A 152 9.83 21.15 14.12
C ALA A 152 9.39 19.67 14.25
N GLY A 153 10.32 18.74 14.45
CA GLY A 153 10.03 17.32 14.66
C GLY A 153 10.12 16.44 13.41
N SER A 154 10.84 16.88 12.37
CA SER A 154 11.15 16.06 11.20
C SER A 154 12.06 14.88 11.57
N ASP A 155 11.78 13.69 11.04
CA ASP A 155 12.67 12.53 11.21
C ASP A 155 13.84 12.55 10.20
N TRP A 156 13.64 13.22 9.07
CA TRP A 156 14.58 13.30 7.95
C TRP A 156 14.71 14.72 7.40
N VAL A 157 15.84 15.01 6.75
CA VAL A 157 15.97 16.21 5.93
C VAL A 157 15.92 15.81 4.46
N LYS A 158 15.02 16.43 3.69
CA LYS A 158 14.96 16.29 2.23
C LYS A 158 15.54 17.53 1.56
N VAL A 159 16.41 17.33 0.57
CA VAL A 159 16.89 18.40 -0.33
C VAL A 159 16.50 18.08 -1.77
N PHE A 160 15.91 19.05 -2.46
CA PHE A 160 15.71 19.03 -3.91
C PHE A 160 16.96 19.61 -4.60
N GLY A 161 17.95 18.74 -4.83
CA GLY A 161 19.28 19.12 -5.30
C GLY A 161 19.36 19.47 -6.79
N SER A 162 18.41 18.99 -7.58
CA SER A 162 18.22 19.32 -8.98
C SER A 162 16.77 19.67 -9.28
N ARG A 163 16.52 20.09 -10.52
CA ARG A 163 15.21 19.97 -11.15
C ARG A 163 14.91 18.50 -11.45
N GLY A 164 13.74 18.27 -12.01
CA GLY A 164 13.18 16.94 -12.20
C GLY A 164 11.87 16.86 -11.46
N SER A 165 10.84 16.36 -12.12
CA SER A 165 9.53 16.13 -11.54
C SER A 165 8.77 15.11 -12.38
N TYR A 166 7.54 14.81 -11.97
CA TYR A 166 6.59 14.02 -12.74
C TYR A 166 6.28 14.56 -14.15
N GLN A 167 6.55 15.85 -14.43
CA GLN A 167 6.32 16.52 -15.72
C GLN A 167 7.57 16.76 -16.54
N SER A 168 8.74 16.65 -15.93
CA SER A 168 9.98 17.11 -16.53
C SER A 168 11.15 16.26 -16.05
N VAL A 169 11.93 15.76 -17.00
CA VAL A 169 13.20 15.07 -16.73
C VAL A 169 14.40 16.03 -16.82
N ASP A 170 14.17 17.33 -16.52
CA ASP A 170 15.23 18.34 -16.46
C ASP A 170 16.24 17.97 -15.36
N THR A 171 17.46 17.66 -15.78
CA THR A 171 18.55 17.19 -14.92
C THR A 171 19.35 18.32 -14.28
N THR A 172 18.99 19.58 -14.50
CA THR A 172 19.75 20.76 -14.04
C THR A 172 19.89 20.75 -12.52
N GLN A 173 21.12 20.66 -12.03
CA GLN A 173 21.45 20.85 -10.62
C GLN A 173 21.14 22.29 -10.20
N THR A 174 20.44 22.43 -9.07
CA THR A 174 20.00 23.72 -8.53
C THR A 174 20.63 24.04 -7.19
N VAL A 175 21.12 23.03 -6.47
CA VAL A 175 21.83 23.19 -5.19
C VAL A 175 23.29 22.80 -5.39
N PRO A 176 24.26 23.69 -5.15
CA PRO A 176 25.68 23.37 -5.32
C PRO A 176 26.18 22.46 -4.18
N PHE A 177 27.29 21.75 -4.44
CA PHE A 177 27.94 20.86 -3.48
C PHE A 177 28.10 21.46 -2.08
N GLU A 178 28.63 22.69 -1.95
CA GLU A 178 28.89 23.32 -0.65
C GLU A 178 27.59 23.50 0.17
N THR A 179 26.48 23.80 -0.49
CA THR A 179 25.17 23.92 0.17
C THR A 179 24.63 22.54 0.57
N MET A 180 24.76 21.52 -0.29
CA MET A 180 24.39 20.15 0.08
C MET A 180 25.20 19.67 1.30
N LYS A 181 26.52 19.91 1.30
CA LYS A 181 27.43 19.53 2.39
C LYS A 181 27.07 20.22 3.70
N ALA A 182 26.78 21.52 3.66
CA ALA A 182 26.36 22.25 4.86
C ALA A 182 25.07 21.72 5.49
N VAL A 183 24.10 21.31 4.66
CA VAL A 183 22.87 20.66 5.13
C VAL A 183 23.16 19.30 5.75
N VAL A 184 23.93 18.46 5.05
CA VAL A 184 24.29 17.11 5.52
C VAL A 184 25.02 17.20 6.86
N ASP A 185 26.04 18.06 6.97
CA ASP A 185 26.80 18.22 8.21
C ASP A 185 25.93 18.66 9.38
N ALA A 186 25.03 19.62 9.17
CA ALA A 186 24.16 20.11 10.23
C ALA A 186 23.09 19.09 10.65
N ALA A 187 22.56 18.33 9.71
CA ALA A 187 21.62 17.24 10.01
C ALA A 187 22.32 16.11 10.77
N HIS A 188 23.47 15.65 10.29
CA HIS A 188 24.26 14.59 10.91
C HIS A 188 24.76 14.98 12.30
N ALA A 189 25.16 16.23 12.52
CA ALA A 189 25.53 16.75 13.84
C ALA A 189 24.38 16.68 14.87
N LYS A 190 23.13 16.59 14.40
CA LYS A 190 21.93 16.40 15.21
C LYS A 190 21.38 14.97 15.16
N GLY A 191 22.12 14.03 14.58
CA GLY A 191 21.71 12.63 14.46
C GLY A 191 20.60 12.36 13.45
N HIS A 192 20.31 13.29 12.54
CA HIS A 192 19.29 13.13 11.50
C HIS A 192 19.93 12.75 10.16
N ARG A 193 19.21 12.00 9.33
CA ARG A 193 19.67 11.55 8.02
C ARG A 193 19.13 12.45 6.90
N VAL A 194 19.80 12.44 5.75
CA VAL A 194 19.49 13.30 4.60
C VAL A 194 19.23 12.49 3.33
N ALA A 195 18.10 12.77 2.68
CA ALA A 195 17.76 12.29 1.35
C ALA A 195 17.90 13.44 0.34
N ILE A 196 18.59 13.21 -0.78
CA ILE A 196 18.77 14.23 -1.82
C ILE A 196 18.18 13.77 -3.14
N HIS A 197 17.17 14.49 -3.62
CA HIS A 197 16.64 14.34 -4.97
C HIS A 197 17.65 14.83 -6.00
N SER A 198 17.98 13.99 -6.98
CA SER A 198 18.87 14.35 -8.09
C SER A 198 18.55 13.54 -9.35
N TYR A 199 18.01 14.18 -10.38
CA TYR A 199 17.72 13.53 -11.66
C TYR A 199 18.97 13.38 -12.53
N GLY A 200 19.93 14.31 -12.44
CA GLY A 200 21.12 14.34 -13.28
C GLY A 200 22.38 13.76 -12.64
N PRO A 201 23.37 13.34 -13.44
CA PRO A 201 24.62 12.76 -12.94
C PRO A 201 25.43 13.73 -12.07
N SER A 202 25.45 15.04 -12.38
CA SER A 202 26.19 16.03 -11.58
C SER A 202 25.60 16.16 -10.17
N GLY A 203 24.27 16.24 -10.07
CA GLY A 203 23.55 16.32 -8.80
C GLY A 203 23.79 15.07 -7.96
N VAL A 204 23.73 13.87 -8.57
CA VAL A 204 24.03 12.63 -7.86
C VAL A 204 25.47 12.62 -7.34
N LYS A 205 26.44 12.96 -8.18
CA LYS A 205 27.86 13.02 -7.79
C LYS A 205 28.08 13.93 -6.59
N ASP A 206 27.52 15.14 -6.62
CA ASP A 206 27.66 16.09 -5.52
C ASP A 206 26.89 15.67 -4.27
N ALA A 207 25.70 15.06 -4.41
CA ALA A 207 24.94 14.53 -3.29
C ALA A 207 25.69 13.40 -2.55
N VAL A 208 26.28 12.47 -3.30
CA VAL A 208 27.10 11.38 -2.75
C VAL A 208 28.35 11.94 -2.05
N ARG A 209 29.06 12.86 -2.71
CA ARG A 209 30.25 13.52 -2.12
C ARG A 209 29.91 14.31 -0.87
N ALA A 210 28.74 14.95 -0.83
CA ALA A 210 28.25 15.71 0.31
C ALA A 210 27.97 14.82 1.52
N GLY A 211 27.74 13.52 1.29
CA GLY A 211 27.50 12.53 2.35
C GLY A 211 26.02 12.23 2.57
N ALA A 212 25.16 12.38 1.54
CA ALA A 212 23.77 11.96 1.63
C ALA A 212 23.64 10.49 2.05
N ASP A 213 22.67 10.21 2.93
CA ASP A 213 22.33 8.85 3.36
C ASP A 213 21.62 8.09 2.24
N SER A 214 20.78 8.79 1.47
CA SER A 214 20.22 8.28 0.22
C SER A 214 20.17 9.34 -0.89
N VAL A 215 20.32 8.87 -2.12
CA VAL A 215 20.12 9.67 -3.33
C VAL A 215 18.97 9.09 -4.13
N GLU A 216 18.08 9.99 -4.57
CA GLU A 216 16.83 9.63 -5.20
C GLU A 216 16.86 9.88 -6.72
N HIS A 217 16.23 8.97 -7.47
CA HIS A 217 16.03 9.01 -8.92
C HIS A 217 17.29 8.70 -9.74
N GLY A 218 17.96 9.75 -10.22
CA GLY A 218 19.17 9.85 -11.04
C GLY A 218 19.44 8.88 -12.20
N ILE A 219 20.23 9.37 -13.16
CA ILE A 219 20.66 8.61 -14.34
C ILE A 219 22.14 8.82 -14.63
N ASP A 220 22.68 8.01 -15.54
CA ASP A 220 24.02 8.12 -16.11
C ASP A 220 25.15 8.14 -15.05
N LEU A 221 25.03 7.30 -14.01
CA LEU A 221 26.02 7.18 -12.93
C LEU A 221 27.41 6.83 -13.46
N ASP A 222 28.45 7.60 -13.16
CA ASP A 222 29.83 7.25 -13.50
C ASP A 222 30.44 6.25 -12.50
N ASP A 223 31.53 5.59 -12.87
CA ASP A 223 32.17 4.57 -12.03
C ASP A 223 32.74 5.16 -10.73
N GLU A 224 33.19 6.42 -10.75
CA GLU A 224 33.71 7.14 -9.59
C GLU A 224 32.60 7.35 -8.54
N THR A 225 31.43 7.81 -8.99
CA THR A 225 30.26 8.05 -8.13
C THR A 225 29.75 6.74 -7.56
N ILE A 226 29.66 5.67 -8.36
CA ILE A 226 29.27 4.33 -7.89
C ILE A 226 30.26 3.83 -6.82
N ALA A 227 31.57 3.95 -7.06
CA ALA A 227 32.58 3.54 -6.08
C ALA A 227 32.47 4.33 -4.77
N GLU A 228 32.21 5.63 -4.85
CA GLU A 228 32.02 6.47 -3.67
C GLU A 228 30.72 6.12 -2.91
N MET A 229 29.63 5.78 -3.62
CA MET A 229 28.40 5.27 -2.98
C MET A 229 28.66 3.99 -2.18
N VAL A 230 29.39 3.03 -2.75
CA VAL A 230 29.77 1.79 -2.06
C VAL A 230 30.60 2.09 -0.82
N LYS A 231 31.62 2.94 -0.97
CA LYS A 231 32.54 3.31 0.13
C LYS A 231 31.82 4.01 1.28
N ARG A 232 30.85 4.88 0.99
CA ARG A 232 30.08 5.62 1.99
C ARG A 232 28.90 4.85 2.55
N GLY A 233 28.43 3.83 1.82
CA GLY A 233 27.17 3.16 2.11
C GLY A 233 25.95 4.01 1.76
N THR A 234 26.08 5.00 0.87
CA THR A 234 24.94 5.80 0.38
C THR A 234 23.96 4.87 -0.34
N VAL A 235 22.70 4.90 0.08
CA VAL A 235 21.64 4.06 -0.51
C VAL A 235 21.09 4.71 -1.77
N TRP A 236 20.94 3.90 -2.82
CA TRP A 236 20.31 4.31 -4.07
C TRP A 236 18.81 4.04 -4.03
N VAL A 237 17.99 5.06 -4.31
CA VAL A 237 16.52 4.95 -4.38
C VAL A 237 16.08 5.42 -5.78
N PRO A 238 16.10 4.53 -6.78
CA PRO A 238 15.98 4.95 -8.18
C PRO A 238 14.58 5.34 -8.64
N THR A 239 13.54 4.83 -7.96
CA THR A 239 12.13 5.07 -8.29
C THR A 239 11.80 4.81 -9.76
N ILE A 240 12.37 3.80 -10.41
CA ILE A 240 12.28 3.53 -11.86
C ILE A 240 10.83 3.57 -12.37
N ASP A 241 9.90 2.97 -11.61
CA ASP A 241 8.51 2.81 -12.02
C ASP A 241 7.71 4.11 -12.08
N HIS A 242 8.16 5.18 -11.40
CA HIS A 242 7.37 6.40 -11.24
C HIS A 242 7.02 7.07 -12.58
N ASN A 243 7.98 7.14 -13.51
CA ASN A 243 7.79 7.74 -14.83
C ASN A 243 6.93 6.87 -15.73
N ARG A 244 6.93 5.54 -15.53
CA ARG A 244 6.05 4.61 -16.25
C ARG A 244 4.60 4.97 -15.96
N TYR A 245 4.26 5.26 -14.70
CA TYR A 245 2.91 5.63 -14.34
C TYR A 245 2.42 6.85 -15.13
N TYR A 246 3.18 7.94 -15.16
CA TYR A 246 2.80 9.14 -15.88
C TYR A 246 2.68 8.92 -17.41
N VAL A 247 3.46 7.98 -17.96
CA VAL A 247 3.31 7.56 -19.37
C VAL A 247 1.98 6.82 -19.59
N ASP A 248 1.60 5.92 -18.68
CA ASP A 248 0.37 5.14 -18.78
C ASP A 248 -0.88 6.01 -18.65
N VAL A 249 -0.88 6.94 -17.68
CA VAL A 249 -2.03 7.80 -17.36
C VAL A 249 -1.89 9.24 -17.89
N LYS A 250 -1.07 9.44 -18.93
CA LYS A 250 -0.77 10.76 -19.53
C LYS A 250 -2.01 11.63 -19.80
N ASP A 251 -3.13 11.01 -20.18
CA ASP A 251 -4.36 11.69 -20.54
C ASP A 251 -5.08 12.24 -19.29
N GLU A 252 -5.00 11.53 -18.17
CA GLU A 252 -5.50 11.96 -16.85
C GLU A 252 -4.72 13.17 -16.30
N PHE A 253 -3.41 13.20 -16.56
CA PHE A 253 -2.55 14.33 -16.20
C PHE A 253 -2.59 15.47 -17.22
N GLY A 254 -3.21 15.25 -18.39
CA GLY A 254 -3.27 16.22 -19.48
C GLY A 254 -1.92 16.56 -20.08
N PHE A 255 -1.00 15.59 -20.11
CA PHE A 255 0.33 15.78 -20.68
C PHE A 255 0.27 15.94 -22.19
N ALA A 256 1.04 16.89 -22.70
CA ALA A 256 1.20 17.07 -24.13
C ALA A 256 2.02 15.88 -24.71
N PRO A 257 1.75 15.40 -25.94
CA PRO A 257 2.41 14.23 -26.52
C PRO A 257 3.94 14.28 -26.46
N GLU A 258 4.54 15.46 -26.62
CA GLU A 258 5.99 15.70 -26.54
C GLU A 258 6.60 15.44 -25.16
N THR A 259 5.79 15.38 -24.10
CA THR A 259 6.25 15.07 -22.74
C THR A 259 6.62 13.59 -22.58
N ILE A 260 6.04 12.71 -23.41
CA ILE A 260 6.10 11.25 -23.21
C ILE A 260 7.42 10.62 -23.65
N PRO A 261 8.01 10.93 -24.83
CA PRO A 261 9.28 10.33 -25.23
C PRO A 261 10.42 10.54 -24.23
N PRO A 262 10.64 11.76 -23.67
CA PRO A 262 11.68 11.97 -22.65
C PRO A 262 11.47 11.15 -21.38
N LEU A 263 10.23 10.97 -20.92
CA LEU A 263 9.92 10.13 -19.76
C LEU A 263 10.31 8.67 -20.01
N ARG A 264 10.00 8.14 -21.19
CA ARG A 264 10.37 6.77 -21.59
C ARG A 264 11.88 6.58 -21.67
N GLU A 265 12.60 7.53 -22.26
CA GLU A 265 14.06 7.49 -22.33
C GLU A 265 14.68 7.52 -20.92
N TYR A 266 14.13 8.32 -20.02
CA TYR A 266 14.59 8.39 -18.63
C TYR A 266 14.44 7.05 -17.90
N ILE A 267 13.33 6.34 -18.07
CA ILE A 267 13.12 5.01 -17.46
C ILE A 267 14.26 4.04 -17.86
N GLU A 268 14.61 4.00 -19.14
CA GLU A 268 15.67 3.11 -19.63
C GLU A 268 17.06 3.49 -19.09
N LYS A 269 17.37 4.79 -19.02
CA LYS A 269 18.64 5.27 -18.44
C LYS A 269 18.71 5.02 -16.93
N ASN A 270 17.60 5.17 -16.23
CA ASN A 270 17.50 4.91 -14.80
C ASN A 270 17.68 3.41 -14.51
N LEU A 271 17.02 2.54 -15.27
CA LEU A 271 17.22 1.09 -15.19
C LEU A 271 18.68 0.70 -15.48
N ALA A 272 19.30 1.30 -16.49
CA ALA A 272 20.71 1.04 -16.82
C ALA A 272 21.66 1.46 -15.68
N SER A 273 21.39 2.60 -15.04
CA SER A 273 22.14 3.11 -13.90
C SER A 273 21.98 2.20 -12.68
N THR A 274 20.75 1.79 -12.39
CA THR A 274 20.43 0.86 -11.29
C THR A 274 21.10 -0.49 -11.48
N ARG A 275 21.13 -1.03 -12.71
CA ARG A 275 21.86 -2.27 -13.03
C ARG A 275 23.35 -2.14 -12.75
N ARG A 276 23.97 -1.01 -13.11
CA ARG A 276 25.40 -0.77 -12.84
C ARG A 276 25.69 -0.61 -11.36
N ALA A 277 24.89 0.18 -10.65
CA ALA A 277 25.03 0.39 -9.21
C ALA A 277 24.88 -0.94 -8.44
N PHE A 278 23.85 -1.73 -8.77
CA PHE A 278 23.64 -3.05 -8.17
C PHE A 278 24.84 -3.98 -8.38
N LYS A 279 25.32 -4.10 -9.63
CA LYS A 279 26.46 -4.96 -9.98
C LYS A 279 27.73 -4.58 -9.22
N ALA A 280 27.90 -3.31 -8.90
CA ALA A 280 29.05 -2.80 -8.13
C ALA A 280 28.89 -2.96 -6.61
N GLY A 281 27.73 -3.37 -6.11
CA GLY A 281 27.47 -3.58 -4.68
C GLY A 281 26.85 -2.39 -3.96
N VAL A 282 26.31 -1.40 -4.69
CA VAL A 282 25.53 -0.32 -4.08
C VAL A 282 24.25 -0.89 -3.47
N LYS A 283 23.92 -0.51 -2.24
CA LYS A 283 22.65 -0.85 -1.61
C LYS A 283 21.52 -0.09 -2.30
N ILE A 284 20.47 -0.80 -2.69
CA ILE A 284 19.30 -0.24 -3.37
C ILE A 284 18.07 -0.50 -2.49
N ALA A 285 17.25 0.53 -2.30
CA ALA A 285 16.00 0.45 -1.57
C ALA A 285 14.81 0.81 -2.46
N MET A 286 13.67 0.16 -2.19
CA MET A 286 12.40 0.42 -2.86
C MET A 286 11.88 1.81 -2.49
N GLY A 287 11.61 2.63 -3.50
CA GLY A 287 10.89 3.89 -3.37
C GLY A 287 9.91 4.02 -4.52
N SER A 288 8.63 4.24 -4.23
CA SER A 288 7.60 4.31 -5.30
C SER A 288 7.49 5.67 -5.96
N ASP A 289 7.90 6.73 -5.25
CA ASP A 289 7.58 8.12 -5.58
C ASP A 289 6.07 8.32 -5.78
N ALA A 290 5.25 7.71 -4.91
CA ALA A 290 3.80 7.87 -4.96
C ALA A 290 3.39 9.33 -4.66
N VAL A 291 2.94 10.04 -5.70
CA VAL A 291 2.49 11.44 -5.66
C VAL A 291 1.16 11.59 -6.41
N TYR A 292 0.12 12.10 -5.74
CA TYR A 292 -1.28 12.19 -6.23
C TYR A 292 -1.95 10.86 -6.60
N SER A 293 -1.16 9.82 -6.77
CA SER A 293 -1.47 8.60 -7.49
C SER A 293 -0.46 7.52 -7.08
N MET A 294 -0.51 6.33 -7.68
CA MET A 294 0.37 5.19 -7.37
C MET A 294 0.26 4.61 -5.95
N PHE A 295 -0.46 5.24 -5.02
CA PHE A 295 -0.89 4.59 -3.77
C PHE A 295 -1.75 3.36 -4.11
N GLY A 296 -1.31 2.18 -3.66
CA GLY A 296 -1.86 0.90 -4.12
C GLY A 296 -1.01 0.20 -5.19
N GLN A 297 0.09 0.81 -5.63
CA GLN A 297 1.04 0.27 -6.60
C GLN A 297 2.50 0.37 -6.11
N ASN A 298 2.71 0.63 -4.82
CA ASN A 298 4.00 0.92 -4.20
C ASN A 298 5.08 -0.14 -4.50
N THR A 299 4.69 -1.40 -4.64
CA THR A 299 5.60 -2.56 -4.79
C THR A 299 6.06 -2.82 -6.23
N ARG A 300 5.60 -2.04 -7.21
CA ARG A 300 5.93 -2.25 -8.63
C ARG A 300 7.42 -2.14 -8.94
N GLU A 301 8.15 -1.36 -8.14
CA GLU A 301 9.59 -1.17 -8.27
C GLU A 301 10.36 -2.50 -8.18
N LEU A 302 9.84 -3.49 -7.43
CA LEU A 302 10.50 -4.79 -7.24
C LEU A 302 10.69 -5.55 -8.55
N GLY A 303 9.73 -5.47 -9.46
CA GLY A 303 9.85 -6.07 -10.80
C GLY A 303 10.96 -5.42 -11.63
N TRP A 304 11.18 -4.10 -11.45
CA TRP A 304 12.28 -3.38 -12.10
C TRP A 304 13.64 -3.77 -11.54
N PHE A 305 13.73 -4.05 -10.25
CA PHE A 305 14.97 -4.54 -9.63
C PHE A 305 15.36 -5.93 -10.13
N VAL A 306 14.40 -6.81 -10.36
CA VAL A 306 14.66 -8.10 -11.05
C VAL A 306 15.16 -7.85 -12.47
N LYS A 307 14.55 -6.94 -13.24
CA LYS A 307 15.06 -6.53 -14.57
C LYS A 307 16.46 -5.90 -14.52
N ALA A 308 16.81 -5.25 -13.41
CA ALA A 308 18.13 -4.68 -13.16
C ALA A 308 19.18 -5.77 -12.82
N GLY A 309 18.76 -7.02 -12.57
CA GLY A 309 19.65 -8.16 -12.35
C GLY A 309 19.60 -8.75 -10.95
N MET A 310 18.72 -8.26 -10.08
CA MET A 310 18.51 -8.86 -8.75
C MET A 310 17.74 -10.18 -8.85
N THR A 311 18.00 -11.09 -7.91
CA THR A 311 17.07 -12.20 -7.66
C THR A 311 15.79 -11.68 -6.97
N PRO A 312 14.66 -12.41 -7.03
CA PRO A 312 13.46 -12.05 -6.27
C PRO A 312 13.69 -11.86 -4.76
N ALA A 313 14.57 -12.65 -4.15
CA ALA A 313 14.95 -12.50 -2.75
C ALA A 313 15.68 -11.17 -2.48
N GLN A 314 16.60 -10.77 -3.37
CA GLN A 314 17.30 -9.49 -3.28
C GLN A 314 16.36 -8.31 -3.51
N ALA A 315 15.43 -8.43 -4.47
CA ALA A 315 14.38 -7.43 -4.67
C ALA A 315 13.53 -7.31 -3.39
N LEU A 316 13.09 -8.41 -2.78
CA LEU A 316 12.34 -8.35 -1.52
C LEU A 316 13.15 -7.72 -0.37
N ALA A 317 14.47 -7.98 -0.29
CA ALA A 317 15.35 -7.33 0.68
C ALA A 317 15.41 -5.80 0.51
N SER A 318 15.30 -5.29 -0.73
CA SER A 318 15.23 -3.85 -1.02
C SER A 318 13.95 -3.18 -0.50
N ALA A 319 12.92 -3.95 -0.17
CA ALA A 319 11.68 -3.47 0.45
C ALA A 319 11.52 -3.92 1.92
N THR A 320 12.52 -4.55 2.53
CA THR A 320 12.42 -5.06 3.91
C THR A 320 13.66 -4.68 4.72
N THR A 321 14.72 -5.51 4.70
CA THR A 321 15.91 -5.32 5.56
C THR A 321 16.76 -4.12 5.18
N ILE A 322 16.96 -3.83 3.88
CA ILE A 322 17.73 -2.66 3.44
C ILE A 322 17.08 -1.34 3.86
N PRO A 323 15.79 -1.09 3.56
CA PRO A 323 15.13 0.14 3.98
C PRO A 323 14.96 0.24 5.49
N ALA A 324 14.80 -0.87 6.22
CA ALA A 324 14.80 -0.87 7.69
C ALA A 324 16.12 -0.30 8.24
N ALA A 325 17.26 -0.75 7.71
CA ALA A 325 18.56 -0.18 8.04
C ALA A 325 18.69 1.29 7.61
N LEU A 326 18.15 1.65 6.44
CA LEU A 326 18.16 3.04 5.95
C LEU A 326 17.38 3.98 6.86
N VAL A 327 16.26 3.55 7.47
CA VAL A 327 15.51 4.39 8.41
C VAL A 327 16.00 4.27 9.86
N GLY A 328 17.00 3.42 10.13
CA GLY A 328 17.60 3.26 11.46
C GLY A 328 16.85 2.29 12.39
N HIS A 329 16.10 1.36 11.81
CA HIS A 329 15.21 0.42 12.47
C HIS A 329 15.47 -1.03 12.02
N ASP A 330 16.72 -1.41 11.77
CA ASP A 330 17.10 -2.77 11.37
C ASP A 330 16.96 -3.81 12.49
N GLN A 331 16.82 -3.36 13.73
CA GLN A 331 16.65 -4.22 14.92
C GLN A 331 15.17 -4.46 15.30
N ASP A 332 14.23 -3.79 14.61
CA ASP A 332 12.82 -3.86 14.92
C ASP A 332 11.89 -3.88 13.70
N LEU A 333 12.37 -3.57 12.49
CA LEU A 333 11.61 -3.64 11.24
C LEU A 333 12.32 -4.50 10.17
N GLY A 334 11.57 -4.87 9.13
CA GLY A 334 12.12 -5.51 7.94
C GLY A 334 12.41 -7.02 8.08
N ALA A 335 12.11 -7.63 9.22
CA ALA A 335 12.23 -9.07 9.42
C ALA A 335 11.10 -9.65 10.28
N ILE A 336 10.83 -10.95 10.10
CA ILE A 336 9.96 -11.74 11.00
C ILE A 336 10.87 -12.46 11.99
N ALA A 337 11.11 -11.83 13.13
CA ALA A 337 11.97 -12.35 14.18
C ALA A 337 11.48 -11.89 15.56
N SER A 338 11.86 -12.63 16.62
CA SER A 338 11.53 -12.26 17.99
C SER A 338 12.09 -10.86 18.32
N GLY A 339 11.28 -10.02 18.97
CA GLY A 339 11.58 -8.64 19.30
C GLY A 339 11.19 -7.62 18.23
N TYR A 340 10.97 -8.04 16.98
CA TYR A 340 10.57 -7.14 15.89
C TYR A 340 9.11 -6.72 16.05
N PHE A 341 8.75 -5.58 15.46
CA PHE A 341 7.35 -5.19 15.34
C PHE A 341 6.58 -6.28 14.57
N ALA A 342 5.34 -6.53 15.00
CA ALA A 342 4.43 -7.41 14.30
C ALA A 342 3.85 -6.72 13.05
N ASP A 343 4.73 -6.50 12.08
CA ASP A 343 4.45 -6.01 10.74
C ASP A 343 4.58 -7.22 9.79
N ILE A 344 3.45 -7.84 9.46
CA ILE A 344 3.39 -9.17 8.81
C ILE A 344 2.43 -9.10 7.63
N VAL A 345 2.82 -9.66 6.50
CA VAL A 345 2.02 -9.68 5.27
C VAL A 345 1.84 -11.11 4.80
N ALA A 346 0.60 -11.46 4.41
CA ALA A 346 0.30 -12.72 3.74
C ALA A 346 0.03 -12.48 2.24
N VAL A 347 0.64 -13.33 1.43
CA VAL A 347 0.61 -13.26 -0.03
C VAL A 347 0.09 -14.57 -0.60
N ASP A 348 -0.84 -14.51 -1.55
CA ASP A 348 -1.33 -15.68 -2.28
C ASP A 348 -0.38 -16.04 -3.44
N GLY A 349 0.58 -16.92 -3.14
CA GLY A 349 1.60 -17.41 -4.07
C GLY A 349 3.01 -17.31 -3.50
N ASP A 350 4.00 -17.60 -4.34
CA ASP A 350 5.42 -17.56 -3.98
C ASP A 350 6.13 -16.33 -4.61
N PRO A 351 6.45 -15.29 -3.81
CA PRO A 351 7.14 -14.10 -4.33
C PRO A 351 8.60 -14.35 -4.71
N LEU A 352 9.19 -15.51 -4.36
CA LEU A 352 10.50 -15.91 -4.86
C LEU A 352 10.44 -16.55 -6.25
N ALA A 353 9.28 -17.05 -6.67
CA ALA A 353 9.05 -17.49 -8.04
C ALA A 353 8.74 -16.31 -8.96
N ASP A 354 7.91 -15.37 -8.51
CA ASP A 354 7.62 -14.11 -9.22
C ASP A 354 7.33 -12.99 -8.22
N VAL A 355 8.24 -12.01 -8.13
CA VAL A 355 8.09 -10.89 -7.20
C VAL A 355 6.90 -9.98 -7.55
N ASN A 356 6.41 -10.01 -8.80
CA ASN A 356 5.31 -9.14 -9.23
C ASN A 356 3.97 -9.52 -8.60
N ILE A 357 3.84 -10.71 -8.01
CA ILE A 357 2.61 -11.07 -7.27
C ILE A 357 2.38 -10.12 -6.08
N LEU A 358 3.42 -9.47 -5.56
CA LEU A 358 3.31 -8.47 -4.49
C LEU A 358 2.57 -7.20 -4.91
N ILE A 359 2.27 -7.02 -6.21
CA ILE A 359 1.48 -5.90 -6.72
C ILE A 359 -0.01 -6.09 -6.43
N ASN A 360 -0.51 -7.33 -6.46
CA ASN A 360 -1.96 -7.58 -6.46
C ASN A 360 -2.42 -8.83 -5.68
N ARG A 361 -1.50 -9.60 -5.09
CA ARG A 361 -1.80 -10.82 -4.33
C ARG A 361 -1.51 -10.72 -2.85
N VAL A 362 -1.33 -9.51 -2.33
CA VAL A 362 -1.39 -9.28 -0.88
C VAL A 362 -2.84 -9.44 -0.44
N VAL A 363 -3.08 -10.36 0.48
CA VAL A 363 -4.44 -10.71 0.94
C VAL A 363 -4.64 -10.43 2.41
N TRP A 364 -3.57 -10.21 3.18
CA TRP A 364 -3.68 -9.93 4.60
C TRP A 364 -2.47 -9.13 5.07
N VAL A 365 -2.69 -8.15 5.93
CA VAL A 365 -1.64 -7.27 6.48
C VAL A 365 -1.94 -6.98 7.94
N MET A 366 -0.93 -7.23 8.77
CA MET A 366 -0.86 -6.77 10.15
C MET A 366 0.22 -5.71 10.28
N LYS A 367 -0.06 -4.66 11.03
CA LYS A 367 0.87 -3.59 11.37
C LYS A 367 0.79 -3.30 12.86
N GLY A 368 1.93 -3.39 13.55
CA GLY A 368 2.03 -3.24 15.00
C GLY A 368 1.05 -4.15 15.75
N GLY A 369 0.90 -5.41 15.29
CA GLY A 369 0.03 -6.40 15.92
C GLY A 369 -1.46 -6.26 15.64
N ARG A 370 -1.87 -5.23 14.88
CA ARG A 370 -3.26 -5.04 14.47
C ARG A 370 -3.45 -5.47 13.03
N VAL A 371 -4.46 -6.30 12.77
CA VAL A 371 -4.88 -6.64 11.41
C VAL A 371 -5.51 -5.39 10.79
N VAL A 372 -4.88 -4.87 9.75
CA VAL A 372 -5.32 -3.65 9.04
C VAL A 372 -5.84 -3.94 7.64
N VAL A 373 -5.52 -5.10 7.08
CA VAL A 373 -6.08 -5.63 5.84
C VAL A 373 -6.36 -7.11 6.04
N ASP A 374 -7.58 -7.54 5.76
CA ASP A 374 -7.93 -8.96 5.65
C ASP A 374 -8.87 -9.16 4.47
N ALA A 375 -8.36 -9.71 3.38
CA ALA A 375 -9.04 -10.08 2.15
C ALA A 375 -9.01 -11.61 1.92
N THR A 376 -8.90 -12.39 2.99
CA THR A 376 -8.91 -13.86 2.93
C THR A 376 -10.30 -14.41 2.62
N GLU A 377 -10.38 -15.66 2.15
CA GLU A 377 -11.67 -16.35 1.93
C GLU A 377 -12.51 -16.43 3.21
N LYS A 378 -11.85 -16.55 4.37
CA LYS A 378 -12.50 -16.53 5.68
C LYS A 378 -13.23 -15.20 5.91
N SER A 379 -12.57 -14.07 5.69
CA SER A 379 -13.19 -12.74 5.83
C SER A 379 -14.37 -12.53 4.87
N VAL A 380 -14.25 -13.00 3.62
CA VAL A 380 -15.35 -12.95 2.64
C VAL A 380 -16.55 -13.77 3.14
N ARG A 381 -16.30 -14.99 3.61
CA ARG A 381 -17.34 -15.87 4.17
C ARG A 381 -18.00 -15.23 5.38
N GLU A 382 -17.23 -14.73 6.35
CA GLU A 382 -17.75 -14.09 7.55
C GLU A 382 -18.63 -12.88 7.21
N THR A 383 -18.26 -12.10 6.19
CA THR A 383 -19.08 -10.98 5.71
C THR A 383 -20.45 -11.46 5.22
N VAL A 384 -20.51 -12.54 4.44
CA VAL A 384 -21.78 -13.12 3.96
C VAL A 384 -22.57 -13.74 5.10
N GLU A 385 -21.91 -14.45 6.02
CA GLU A 385 -22.57 -15.06 7.18
C GLU A 385 -23.18 -14.01 8.10
N GLN A 386 -22.46 -12.91 8.40
CA GLN A 386 -22.99 -11.78 9.16
C GLN A 386 -24.18 -11.13 8.46
N PHE A 387 -24.08 -10.87 7.16
CA PHE A 387 -25.19 -10.33 6.38
C PHE A 387 -26.44 -11.20 6.46
N LEU A 388 -26.29 -12.51 6.30
CA LEU A 388 -27.41 -13.45 6.39
C LEU A 388 -27.99 -13.53 7.80
N LEU A 389 -27.15 -13.45 8.84
CA LEU A 389 -27.60 -13.39 10.23
C LEU A 389 -28.41 -12.11 10.49
N HIS A 390 -27.88 -10.94 10.14
CA HIS A 390 -28.59 -9.67 10.28
C HIS A 390 -29.90 -9.65 9.49
N LEU A 391 -29.92 -10.24 8.28
CA LEU A 391 -31.12 -10.39 7.49
C LEU A 391 -32.15 -11.30 8.17
N GLY A 392 -31.72 -12.43 8.72
CA GLY A 392 -32.54 -13.39 9.46
C GLY A 392 -33.12 -12.82 10.75
N ASP A 393 -32.35 -11.98 11.45
CA ASP A 393 -32.74 -11.29 12.69
C ASP A 393 -33.49 -9.98 12.46
N HIS A 394 -33.80 -9.65 11.20
CA HIS A 394 -34.51 -8.43 10.79
C HIS A 394 -33.82 -7.12 11.19
N GLN A 395 -32.48 -7.15 11.30
CA GLN A 395 -31.64 -5.99 11.58
C GLN A 395 -31.37 -5.21 10.29
N PHE A 396 -32.44 -4.71 9.66
CA PHE A 396 -32.37 -4.16 8.29
C PHE A 396 -31.44 -2.96 8.12
N ASP A 397 -31.15 -2.21 9.18
CA ASP A 397 -30.22 -1.08 9.11
C ASP A 397 -28.76 -1.57 9.07
N ALA A 398 -28.45 -2.70 9.74
CA ALA A 398 -27.16 -3.38 9.59
C ALA A 398 -27.01 -3.95 8.17
N VAL A 399 -28.04 -4.63 7.67
CA VAL A 399 -28.09 -5.14 6.28
C VAL A 399 -27.87 -4.02 5.26
N ALA A 400 -28.52 -2.86 5.45
CA ALA A 400 -28.33 -1.70 4.58
C ALA A 400 -26.88 -1.21 4.59
N SER A 401 -26.22 -1.24 5.74
CA SER A 401 -24.82 -0.84 5.86
C SER A 401 -23.86 -1.81 5.18
N GLU A 402 -24.24 -3.08 4.99
CA GLU A 402 -23.41 -4.13 4.40
C GLU A 402 -23.51 -4.21 2.87
N LEU A 403 -24.58 -3.63 2.30
CA LEU A 403 -24.75 -3.47 0.86
C LEU A 403 -23.94 -2.29 0.34
N THR A 404 -23.49 -2.37 -0.91
CA THR A 404 -22.98 -1.20 -1.62
C THR A 404 -24.13 -0.25 -1.99
N PRO A 405 -23.87 1.06 -2.22
CA PRO A 405 -24.92 2.01 -2.59
C PRO A 405 -25.73 1.63 -3.85
N ASN A 406 -25.12 0.86 -4.76
CA ASN A 406 -25.75 0.41 -6.01
C ASN A 406 -25.95 -1.11 -6.04
N ALA A 407 -26.13 -1.74 -4.88
CA ALA A 407 -26.28 -3.18 -4.81
C ALA A 407 -27.51 -3.64 -5.62
N LEU A 408 -27.38 -4.77 -6.29
CA LEU A 408 -28.45 -5.40 -7.08
C LEU A 408 -28.91 -6.70 -6.40
N VAL A 409 -30.22 -6.87 -6.27
CA VAL A 409 -30.83 -8.10 -5.79
C VAL A 409 -31.58 -8.77 -6.93
N ILE A 410 -31.18 -10.01 -7.23
CA ILE A 410 -31.75 -10.85 -8.28
C ILE A 410 -32.39 -12.06 -7.62
N VAL A 411 -33.66 -12.29 -7.90
CA VAL A 411 -34.39 -13.45 -7.37
C VAL A 411 -34.94 -14.25 -8.53
N THR A 412 -34.44 -15.46 -8.68
CA THR A 412 -34.88 -16.45 -9.67
C THR A 412 -35.63 -17.57 -8.95
N ARG A 413 -36.88 -17.79 -9.35
CA ARG A 413 -37.75 -18.81 -8.73
C ARG A 413 -38.41 -19.65 -9.80
N GLN A 414 -38.46 -20.96 -9.56
CA GLN A 414 -39.35 -21.85 -10.30
C GLN A 414 -40.63 -22.08 -9.51
N ARG A 415 -41.78 -21.79 -10.13
CA ARG A 415 -43.11 -22.12 -9.59
C ARG A 415 -43.92 -22.80 -10.68
N ASP A 416 -44.56 -23.92 -10.34
CA ASP A 416 -45.42 -24.68 -11.25
C ASP A 416 -44.76 -25.02 -12.59
N GLY A 417 -43.45 -25.30 -12.57
CA GLY A 417 -42.64 -25.60 -13.76
C GLY A 417 -42.14 -24.38 -14.55
N ALA A 418 -42.60 -23.16 -14.26
CA ALA A 418 -42.18 -21.94 -14.92
C ALA A 418 -41.13 -21.16 -14.12
N TRP A 419 -40.12 -20.62 -14.81
CA TRP A 419 -39.09 -19.76 -14.23
C TRP A 419 -39.51 -18.29 -14.26
N THR A 420 -39.25 -17.59 -13.15
CA THR A 420 -39.48 -16.14 -13.01
C THR A 420 -38.24 -15.48 -12.43
N ASN A 421 -37.91 -14.29 -12.94
CA ASN A 421 -36.79 -13.46 -12.47
C ASN A 421 -37.33 -12.11 -12.01
N SER A 422 -36.88 -11.62 -10.86
CA SER A 422 -37.06 -10.23 -10.43
C SER A 422 -35.72 -9.56 -10.16
N TYR A 423 -35.63 -8.28 -10.49
CA TYR A 423 -34.45 -7.45 -10.31
C TYR A 423 -34.86 -6.22 -9.50
N GLN A 424 -34.11 -5.91 -8.45
CA GLN A 424 -34.37 -4.78 -7.55
C GLN A 424 -33.05 -4.15 -7.13
N THR A 425 -33.04 -2.85 -6.88
CA THR A 425 -31.94 -2.27 -6.11
C THR A 425 -31.96 -2.78 -4.67
N GLY A 426 -30.83 -2.71 -3.97
CA GLY A 426 -30.74 -3.05 -2.55
C GLY A 426 -31.74 -2.27 -1.69
N GLU A 427 -31.95 -0.99 -2.00
CA GLU A 427 -32.93 -0.13 -1.33
C GLU A 427 -34.38 -0.59 -1.57
N GLU A 428 -34.75 -0.86 -2.82
CA GLU A 428 -36.08 -1.36 -3.18
C GLU A 428 -36.38 -2.70 -2.51
N TRP A 429 -35.40 -3.60 -2.50
CA TRP A 429 -35.49 -4.91 -1.88
C TRP A 429 -35.66 -4.81 -0.36
N LEU A 430 -34.84 -4.00 0.32
CA LEU A 430 -34.96 -3.76 1.76
C LEU A 430 -36.30 -3.12 2.14
N ALA A 431 -36.77 -2.16 1.36
CA ALA A 431 -38.08 -1.53 1.56
C ALA A 431 -39.23 -2.54 1.42
N ALA A 432 -39.11 -3.51 0.51
CA ALA A 432 -40.07 -4.60 0.37
C ALA A 432 -40.00 -5.59 1.55
N MET A 433 -38.80 -5.95 2.01
CA MET A 433 -38.59 -6.85 3.16
C MET A 433 -39.15 -6.26 4.46
N LYS A 434 -38.95 -4.95 4.72
CA LYS A 434 -39.51 -4.24 5.88
C LYS A 434 -41.04 -4.28 5.94
N LYS A 435 -41.72 -4.45 4.79
CA LYS A 435 -43.18 -4.53 4.67
C LYS A 435 -43.73 -5.96 4.66
N ASN A 436 -42.87 -6.98 4.62
CA ASN A 436 -43.29 -8.37 4.52
C ASN A 436 -43.84 -8.87 5.88
N PRO A 437 -45.12 -9.27 5.98
CA PRO A 437 -45.70 -9.75 7.23
C PRO A 437 -45.17 -11.13 7.68
N ASN A 438 -44.49 -11.86 6.78
CA ASN A 438 -43.90 -13.18 7.04
C ASN A 438 -42.45 -13.23 6.52
N PRO A 439 -41.51 -12.54 7.18
CA PRO A 439 -40.13 -12.53 6.73
C PRO A 439 -39.50 -13.91 6.93
N VAL A 440 -38.71 -14.35 5.94
CA VAL A 440 -37.96 -15.62 6.03
C VAL A 440 -36.86 -15.43 7.06
N THR A 441 -36.80 -16.31 8.05
CA THR A 441 -35.72 -16.34 9.05
C THR A 441 -34.62 -17.28 8.55
N PHE A 442 -33.43 -16.74 8.31
CA PHE A 442 -32.24 -17.54 8.01
C PHE A 442 -31.60 -17.92 9.36
N ARG A 443 -31.65 -19.20 9.73
CA ARG A 443 -31.13 -19.68 11.03
C ARG A 443 -30.13 -20.83 10.93
N GLU A 444 -29.87 -21.34 9.73
CA GLU A 444 -28.89 -22.40 9.54
C GLU A 444 -27.57 -21.81 9.01
N PRO A 445 -26.41 -22.26 9.52
CA PRO A 445 -25.12 -21.86 8.98
C PRO A 445 -25.02 -22.26 7.52
N ILE A 446 -24.39 -21.41 6.71
CA ILE A 446 -24.29 -21.65 5.27
C ILE A 446 -23.46 -22.93 5.03
N ALA A 447 -24.09 -23.96 4.48
CA ALA A 447 -23.43 -25.21 4.14
C ALA A 447 -22.90 -25.20 2.69
N ASN A 448 -21.85 -25.97 2.41
CA ASN A 448 -21.26 -26.11 1.06
C ASN A 448 -20.86 -24.79 0.39
N VAL A 449 -20.35 -23.84 1.17
CA VAL A 449 -19.92 -22.54 0.62
C VAL A 449 -18.63 -22.69 -0.17
N LYS A 450 -18.67 -22.23 -1.41
CA LYS A 450 -17.48 -22.00 -2.24
C LYS A 450 -17.24 -20.50 -2.34
N VAL A 451 -16.12 -20.05 -1.79
CA VAL A 451 -15.61 -18.70 -2.00
C VAL A 451 -14.65 -18.73 -3.20
N THR A 452 -14.79 -17.78 -4.11
CA THR A 452 -13.87 -17.54 -5.22
C THR A 452 -13.48 -16.08 -5.20
N ILE A 453 -12.22 -15.78 -4.92
CA ILE A 453 -11.70 -14.41 -4.98
C ILE A 453 -11.06 -14.24 -6.35
N ASP A 454 -11.59 -13.33 -7.16
CA ASP A 454 -11.08 -13.07 -8.51
C ASP A 454 -9.86 -12.15 -8.48
N ASN A 455 -9.90 -11.16 -7.59
CA ASN A 455 -8.78 -10.26 -7.31
C ASN A 455 -8.96 -9.62 -5.92
N SER A 456 -8.04 -8.76 -5.48
CA SER A 456 -8.11 -8.10 -4.16
C SER A 456 -9.35 -7.20 -3.96
N GLN A 457 -10.11 -6.93 -5.03
CA GLN A 457 -11.27 -6.05 -5.03
C GLN A 457 -12.60 -6.78 -5.26
N LEU A 458 -12.60 -8.04 -5.68
CA LEU A 458 -13.80 -8.75 -6.13
C LEU A 458 -13.81 -10.21 -5.66
N ALA A 459 -14.90 -10.60 -4.99
CA ALA A 459 -15.12 -11.96 -4.53
C ALA A 459 -16.53 -12.46 -4.86
N TYR A 460 -16.63 -13.77 -5.04
CA TYR A 460 -17.87 -14.48 -5.31
C TYR A 460 -18.07 -15.54 -4.26
N VAL A 461 -19.27 -15.61 -3.70
CA VAL A 461 -19.65 -16.66 -2.75
C VAL A 461 -20.81 -17.41 -3.35
N ARG A 462 -20.65 -18.71 -3.52
CA ARG A 462 -21.75 -19.62 -3.81
C ARG A 462 -22.07 -20.42 -2.56
N ALA A 463 -23.33 -20.46 -2.19
CA ALA A 463 -23.85 -21.09 -0.99
C ALA A 463 -25.07 -21.92 -1.35
N ASP A 464 -25.09 -23.20 -0.99
CA ASP A 464 -26.30 -24.02 -1.18
C ASP A 464 -27.15 -23.92 0.11
N PHE A 465 -28.47 -23.80 -0.02
CA PHE A 465 -29.39 -23.69 1.13
C PHE A 465 -30.61 -24.61 1.01
N LYS A 466 -31.26 -24.86 2.14
CA LYS A 466 -32.59 -25.48 2.23
C LYS A 466 -33.52 -24.63 3.07
N VAL A 467 -34.74 -24.41 2.60
CA VAL A 467 -35.80 -23.74 3.36
C VAL A 467 -36.59 -24.80 4.10
N VAL A 468 -36.54 -24.79 5.42
CA VAL A 468 -37.32 -25.69 6.29
C VAL A 468 -38.45 -24.90 6.93
N ARG A 469 -39.68 -25.45 6.87
CA ARG A 469 -40.84 -24.95 7.61
C ARG A 469 -41.49 -26.12 8.35
N ASP A 470 -41.79 -25.91 9.62
CA ASP A 470 -42.42 -26.92 10.49
C ASP A 470 -41.68 -28.28 10.48
N GLY A 471 -40.35 -28.23 10.43
CA GLY A 471 -39.49 -29.43 10.37
C GLY A 471 -39.44 -30.14 9.01
N GLN A 472 -40.08 -29.61 7.97
CA GLN A 472 -40.04 -30.16 6.61
C GLN A 472 -39.37 -29.22 5.61
N ALA A 473 -38.45 -29.76 4.82
CA ALA A 473 -37.79 -29.05 3.73
C ALA A 473 -38.81 -28.74 2.62
N GLN A 474 -38.99 -27.46 2.31
CA GLN A 474 -39.96 -26.97 1.31
C GLN A 474 -39.30 -26.67 -0.03
N SER A 475 -38.07 -26.16 0.00
CA SER A 475 -37.30 -25.83 -1.19
C SER A 475 -35.80 -25.92 -0.91
N GLU A 476 -35.03 -26.07 -1.98
CA GLU A 476 -33.58 -25.96 -1.96
C GLU A 476 -33.13 -24.98 -3.03
N GLY A 477 -31.89 -24.53 -2.95
CA GLY A 477 -31.42 -23.52 -3.86
C GLY A 477 -29.97 -23.14 -3.68
N VAL A 478 -29.58 -22.13 -4.44
CA VAL A 478 -28.23 -21.58 -4.45
C VAL A 478 -28.32 -20.08 -4.28
N ASP A 479 -27.65 -19.59 -3.23
CA ASP A 479 -27.33 -18.19 -3.06
C ASP A 479 -25.98 -17.89 -3.69
N GLN A 480 -25.92 -16.78 -4.41
CA GLN A 480 -24.73 -16.25 -5.02
C GLN A 480 -24.56 -14.80 -4.57
N PHE A 481 -23.42 -14.51 -3.97
CA PHE A 481 -23.05 -13.16 -3.58
C PHE A 481 -21.87 -12.72 -4.42
N THR A 482 -21.94 -11.50 -4.92
CA THR A 482 -20.77 -10.78 -5.43
C THR A 482 -20.43 -9.71 -4.41
N LEU A 483 -19.21 -9.75 -3.90
CA LEU A 483 -18.70 -8.78 -2.95
C LEU A 483 -17.63 -7.93 -3.61
N VAL A 484 -17.65 -6.65 -3.31
CA VAL A 484 -16.59 -5.71 -3.68
C VAL A 484 -15.86 -5.25 -2.44
N ARG A 485 -14.58 -4.97 -2.59
CA ARG A 485 -13.77 -4.41 -1.51
C ARG A 485 -13.98 -2.90 -1.42
N GLU A 486 -14.44 -2.43 -0.27
CA GLU A 486 -14.50 -1.01 0.06
C GLU A 486 -13.50 -0.67 1.18
N PRO A 487 -13.21 0.62 1.43
CA PRO A 487 -12.33 1.03 2.54
C PRO A 487 -12.72 0.46 3.91
N SER A 488 -14.01 0.19 4.14
CA SER A 488 -14.53 -0.40 5.38
C SER A 488 -14.50 -1.94 5.43
N GLY A 489 -14.02 -2.61 4.38
CA GLY A 489 -14.03 -4.07 4.24
C GLY A 489 -14.85 -4.55 3.04
N TRP A 490 -15.16 -5.85 3.00
CA TRP A 490 -16.03 -6.41 1.97
C TRP A 490 -17.46 -5.89 2.12
N LYS A 491 -18.08 -5.54 1.00
CA LYS A 491 -19.50 -5.16 0.89
C LYS A 491 -20.18 -6.00 -0.17
N ILE A 492 -21.47 -6.27 0.04
CA ILE A 492 -22.26 -7.06 -0.90
C ILE A 492 -22.78 -6.15 -2.01
N ALA A 493 -22.30 -6.40 -3.23
CA ALA A 493 -22.71 -5.67 -4.43
C ALA A 493 -23.84 -6.38 -5.19
N VAL A 494 -23.89 -7.72 -5.14
CA VAL A 494 -24.98 -8.49 -5.74
C VAL A 494 -25.42 -9.60 -4.79
N VAL A 495 -26.72 -9.75 -4.62
CA VAL A 495 -27.35 -10.94 -4.02
C VAL A 495 -28.19 -11.59 -5.09
N ALA A 496 -27.86 -12.81 -5.50
CA ALA A 496 -28.61 -13.59 -6.45
C ALA A 496 -29.10 -14.89 -5.79
N TYR A 497 -30.41 -15.08 -5.72
CA TYR A 497 -31.06 -16.23 -5.10
C TYR A 497 -31.73 -17.08 -6.18
N THR A 498 -31.42 -18.37 -6.23
CA THR A 498 -32.16 -19.35 -7.05
C THR A 498 -32.85 -20.35 -6.14
N SER A 499 -34.17 -20.55 -6.27
CA SER A 499 -34.88 -21.58 -5.52
C SER A 499 -35.75 -22.49 -6.36
N LEU A 500 -35.62 -23.78 -6.03
CA LEU A 500 -36.33 -24.92 -6.58
C LEU A 500 -37.20 -25.55 -5.48
N PRO A 501 -38.50 -25.80 -5.72
CA PRO A 501 -39.31 -26.61 -4.84
C PRO A 501 -38.69 -28.01 -4.70
N ILE A 502 -38.62 -28.55 -3.48
CA ILE A 502 -38.28 -29.96 -3.31
C ILE A 502 -39.53 -30.76 -3.72
N ALA A 503 -39.41 -31.59 -4.75
CA ALA A 503 -40.49 -32.46 -5.19
C ALA A 503 -40.93 -33.34 -3.99
N ARG A 504 -42.22 -33.29 -3.67
CA ARG A 504 -42.82 -34.13 -2.62
C ARG A 504 -42.93 -35.58 -3.05
#